data_AF-A0A5B2U3V1-F1
#
_entry.id   AF-A0A5B2U3V1-F1
#
_cell.length_a   1.000
_cell.length_b   1.000
_cell.length_c   1.000
_cell.angle_alpha   90.00
_cell.angle_beta   90.00
_cell.angle_gamma   90.00
#
_symmetry.space_group_name_H-M   'P 1'
#
loop_
_entity.id
_entity.type
_entity.pdbx_description
1 polymer ?
#
loop_
_entity_poly.entity_id
_entity_poly.type
_entity_poly.pdbx_seq_one_letter_code
_entity_poly.pdbx_strand_id
1 'polypeptide(L)'
;MNFLKKHIVNFLFDVLNSNAYKTHTQNKINTWAKKSFKSFGPNSALPEEHLIKNPKYISIGKNFSSLFHLRLEAWDYFQGENFTPEIVIGDDVICNSDVHIGAINKIIIGNNVLMASRIYISDHSHGNISIDDLKDVPGMRPLYSKGPVIIEDNVWIGEGVCILPGITIGENCIIGANSVVNKSFPKNSVIAGIPARLIKTLDN
;
A
#
# COMPACT_ATOMS: atom_id res chain seq x y z
N MET A 1 -28.80 -2.06 8.31
CA MET A 1 -27.37 -2.14 7.91
C MET A 1 -26.88 -0.96 7.04
N ASN A 2 -27.75 -0.08 6.52
CA ASN A 2 -27.36 1.09 5.70
C ASN A 2 -27.17 2.42 6.47
N PHE A 3 -27.53 2.47 7.75
CA PHE A 3 -27.46 3.70 8.55
C PHE A 3 -26.05 3.95 9.13
N LEU A 4 -25.40 2.92 9.68
CA LEU A 4 -24.05 3.03 10.25
C LEU A 4 -22.97 3.31 9.19
N LYS A 5 -23.06 2.68 8.00
CA LYS A 5 -22.13 2.93 6.87
C LYS A 5 -22.21 4.37 6.38
N LYS A 6 -23.41 4.94 6.26
CA LYS A 6 -23.61 6.33 5.82
C LYS A 6 -23.09 7.34 6.87
N HIS A 7 -23.25 7.03 8.16
CA HIS A 7 -22.77 7.92 9.23
C HIS A 7 -21.27 7.89 9.45
N ILE A 8 -20.60 6.75 9.34
CA ILE A 8 -19.12 6.69 9.47
C ILE A 8 -18.45 7.39 8.29
N VAL A 9 -18.98 7.20 7.08
CA VAL A 9 -18.48 7.87 5.87
C VAL A 9 -18.69 9.39 5.97
N ASN A 10 -19.87 9.85 6.36
CA ASN A 10 -20.13 11.29 6.53
C ASN A 10 -19.32 11.91 7.68
N PHE A 11 -19.13 11.18 8.78
CA PHE A 11 -18.34 11.65 9.94
C PHE A 11 -16.86 11.85 9.56
N LEU A 12 -16.26 10.91 8.83
CA LEU A 12 -14.90 11.09 8.28
C LEU A 12 -14.85 12.23 7.25
N PHE A 13 -15.88 12.38 6.42
CA PHE A 13 -15.98 13.45 5.42
C PHE A 13 -16.05 14.85 6.04
N ASP A 14 -16.80 15.01 7.13
CA ASP A 14 -16.98 16.30 7.82
C ASP A 14 -15.76 16.68 8.66
N VAL A 15 -15.08 15.69 9.28
CA VAL A 15 -13.84 15.91 10.05
C VAL A 15 -12.69 16.36 9.13
N LEU A 16 -12.60 15.83 7.92
CA LEU A 16 -11.56 16.19 6.94
C LEU A 16 -11.79 17.58 6.30
N ASN A 17 -13.03 18.06 6.21
CA ASN A 17 -13.39 19.22 5.38
C ASN A 17 -13.58 20.57 6.11
N SER A 18 -13.16 20.71 7.37
CA SER A 18 -13.19 22.04 8.00
C SER A 18 -12.07 22.96 7.49
N ASN A 19 -12.51 24.02 6.80
CA ASN A 19 -11.89 25.34 6.52
C ASN A 19 -11.10 25.54 5.22
N ALA A 20 -11.45 26.63 4.53
CA ALA A 20 -11.04 27.07 3.19
C ALA A 20 -9.52 27.25 2.93
N TYR A 21 -8.66 27.07 3.93
CA TYR A 21 -7.21 26.98 3.74
C TYR A 21 -6.77 25.55 3.38
N LYS A 22 -7.43 24.53 3.95
CA LYS A 22 -7.21 23.12 3.58
C LYS A 22 -7.54 22.88 2.11
N THR A 23 -8.56 23.57 1.58
CA THR A 23 -8.97 23.42 0.17
C THR A 23 -7.93 23.93 -0.82
N HIS A 24 -7.18 25.01 -0.52
CA HIS A 24 -6.14 25.51 -1.44
C HIS A 24 -4.91 24.60 -1.51
N THR A 25 -4.40 24.16 -0.35
CA THR A 25 -3.29 23.20 -0.28
C THR A 25 -3.69 21.88 -0.94
N GLN A 26 -4.89 21.37 -0.66
CA GLN A 26 -5.42 20.17 -1.28
C GLN A 26 -5.56 20.30 -2.80
N ASN A 27 -5.98 21.47 -3.31
CA ASN A 27 -6.07 21.72 -4.75
C ASN A 27 -4.71 21.67 -5.44
N LYS A 28 -3.65 22.22 -4.80
CA LYS A 28 -2.27 22.13 -5.32
C LYS A 28 -1.78 20.69 -5.36
N ILE A 29 -1.97 19.93 -4.28
CA ILE A 29 -1.60 18.50 -4.19
C ILE A 29 -2.32 17.71 -5.28
N ASN A 30 -3.63 17.88 -5.41
CA ASN A 30 -4.42 17.19 -6.43
C ASN A 30 -3.98 17.54 -7.86
N THR A 31 -3.67 18.82 -8.11
CA THR A 31 -3.16 19.27 -9.43
C THR A 31 -1.81 18.66 -9.74
N TRP A 32 -0.90 18.64 -8.77
CA TRP A 32 0.41 18.01 -8.90
C TRP A 32 0.31 16.50 -9.13
N ALA A 33 -0.53 15.80 -8.36
CA ALA A 33 -0.73 14.37 -8.46
C ALA A 33 -1.22 13.97 -9.86
N LYS A 34 -2.25 14.65 -10.38
CA LYS A 34 -2.78 14.43 -11.73
C LYS A 34 -1.75 14.62 -12.85
N LYS A 35 -0.74 15.47 -12.65
CA LYS A 35 0.32 15.73 -13.64
C LYS A 35 1.51 14.79 -13.51
N SER A 36 1.79 14.29 -12.30
CA SER A 36 3.06 13.63 -11.98
C SER A 36 2.95 12.12 -11.89
N PHE A 37 1.77 11.60 -11.52
CA PHE A 37 1.52 10.16 -11.46
C PHE A 37 1.38 9.57 -12.86
N LYS A 38 1.73 8.29 -13.02
CA LYS A 38 1.46 7.52 -14.25
C LYS A 38 -0.03 7.59 -14.60
N SER A 39 -0.88 7.41 -13.58
CA SER A 39 -2.31 7.69 -13.64
C SER A 39 -2.83 8.04 -12.26
N PHE A 40 -3.82 8.95 -12.20
CA PHE A 40 -4.45 9.35 -10.95
C PHE A 40 -5.95 9.53 -11.19
N GLY A 41 -6.76 8.59 -10.69
CA GLY A 41 -8.19 8.53 -10.97
C GLY A 41 -8.99 9.68 -10.36
N PRO A 42 -10.25 9.85 -10.83
CA PRO A 42 -11.14 10.88 -10.31
C PRO A 42 -11.50 10.63 -8.84
N ASN A 43 -11.79 11.70 -8.10
CA ASN A 43 -12.14 11.72 -6.67
C ASN A 43 -11.07 11.12 -5.74
N SER A 44 -9.89 10.79 -6.27
CA SER A 44 -8.75 10.38 -5.47
C SER A 44 -8.08 11.59 -4.83
N ALA A 45 -7.56 11.43 -3.62
CA ALA A 45 -6.85 12.47 -2.90
C ALA A 45 -5.66 11.89 -2.13
N LEU A 46 -4.54 12.61 -2.16
CA LEU A 46 -3.43 12.38 -1.25
C LEU A 46 -3.65 13.22 0.02
N PRO A 47 -3.23 12.73 1.20
CA PRO A 47 -3.26 13.52 2.43
C PRO A 47 -2.28 14.69 2.33
N GLU A 48 -2.42 15.72 3.15
CA GLU A 48 -1.49 16.86 3.15
C GLU A 48 -0.05 16.41 3.43
N GLU A 49 0.11 15.53 4.41
CA GLU A 49 1.39 14.94 4.79
C GLU A 49 1.56 13.59 4.09
N HIS A 50 2.41 13.57 3.05
CA HIS A 50 2.77 12.36 2.32
C HIS A 50 4.23 12.42 1.86
N LEU A 51 4.78 11.24 1.55
CA LEU A 51 6.05 11.08 0.84
C LEU A 51 5.81 10.25 -0.42
N ILE A 52 6.06 10.84 -1.58
CA ILE A 52 5.89 10.16 -2.88
C ILE A 52 7.21 10.22 -3.63
N LYS A 53 7.75 9.05 -3.96
CA LYS A 53 8.97 8.92 -4.76
C LYS A 53 8.65 8.34 -6.14
N ASN A 54 9.10 9.03 -7.18
CA ASN A 54 8.94 8.69 -8.60
C ASN A 54 7.48 8.37 -9.00
N PRO A 55 6.55 9.33 -8.88
CA PRO A 55 5.13 9.13 -9.19
C PRO A 55 4.86 8.68 -10.63
N LYS A 56 5.78 8.92 -11.57
CA LYS A 56 5.72 8.42 -12.96
C LYS A 56 5.60 6.89 -13.09
N TYR A 57 5.87 6.13 -12.02
CA TYR A 57 5.70 4.68 -11.94
C TYR A 57 4.50 4.23 -11.10
N ILE A 58 3.71 5.19 -10.61
CA ILE A 58 2.62 4.94 -9.68
C ILE A 58 1.30 5.26 -10.37
N SER A 59 0.41 4.27 -10.38
CA SER A 59 -0.96 4.37 -10.89
C SER A 59 -1.93 4.24 -9.74
N ILE A 60 -2.84 5.21 -9.59
CA ILE A 60 -3.92 5.19 -8.61
C ILE A 60 -5.25 5.26 -9.34
N GLY A 61 -6.18 4.35 -8.99
CA GLY A 61 -7.55 4.31 -9.48
C GLY A 61 -8.43 5.43 -8.94
N LYS A 62 -9.75 5.28 -9.07
CA LYS A 62 -10.73 6.25 -8.59
C LYS A 62 -10.97 6.11 -7.08
N ASN A 63 -11.46 7.18 -6.46
CA ASN A 63 -11.90 7.18 -5.05
C ASN A 63 -10.82 6.70 -4.05
N PHE A 64 -9.53 6.85 -4.38
CA PHE A 64 -8.46 6.57 -3.44
C PHE A 64 -8.41 7.63 -2.34
N SER A 65 -8.26 7.21 -1.09
CA SER A 65 -8.02 8.13 0.02
C SER A 65 -7.02 7.55 1.00
N SER A 66 -6.28 8.44 1.65
CA SER A 66 -5.43 8.10 2.77
C SER A 66 -5.54 9.14 3.88
N LEU A 67 -5.37 8.70 5.12
CA LEU A 67 -5.02 9.59 6.23
C LEU A 67 -3.52 9.94 6.16
N PHE A 68 -2.97 10.49 7.24
CA PHE A 68 -1.66 11.14 7.30
C PHE A 68 -0.47 10.17 7.06
N HIS A 69 0.67 10.74 6.66
CA HIS A 69 1.95 10.03 6.49
C HIS A 69 1.94 8.86 5.50
N LEU A 70 1.16 8.98 4.42
CA LEU A 70 1.21 8.02 3.32
C LEU A 70 2.60 8.06 2.66
N ARG A 71 3.23 6.89 2.51
CA ARG A 71 4.53 6.75 1.84
C ARG A 71 4.43 5.79 0.67
N LEU A 72 4.51 6.30 -0.55
CA LEU A 72 4.57 5.50 -1.78
C LEU A 72 5.92 5.72 -2.46
N GLU A 73 6.72 4.67 -2.57
CA GLU A 73 8.06 4.78 -3.10
C GLU A 73 8.36 3.80 -4.22
N ALA A 74 8.39 4.31 -5.44
CA ALA A 74 8.93 3.58 -6.58
C ALA A 74 10.42 3.89 -6.71
N TRP A 75 11.29 2.97 -6.36
CA TRP A 75 12.75 3.11 -6.42
C TRP A 75 13.25 2.68 -7.80
N ASP A 76 13.55 3.64 -8.69
CA ASP A 76 14.09 3.38 -10.03
C ASP A 76 15.61 3.41 -10.11
N TYR A 77 16.27 3.79 -9.01
CA TYR A 77 17.72 3.79 -8.89
C TYR A 77 18.14 3.63 -7.43
N PHE A 78 19.13 2.77 -7.20
CA PHE A 78 19.83 2.65 -5.92
C PHE A 78 21.26 2.15 -6.14
N GLN A 79 22.26 2.86 -5.62
CA GLN A 79 23.66 2.45 -5.62
C GLN A 79 24.23 1.95 -6.96
N GLY A 80 23.96 2.69 -8.05
CA GLY A 80 24.49 2.36 -9.37
C GLY A 80 23.63 1.36 -10.15
N GLU A 81 22.60 0.79 -9.52
CA GLU A 81 21.64 -0.10 -10.16
C GLU A 81 20.37 0.66 -10.55
N ASN A 82 19.87 0.40 -11.75
CA ASN A 82 18.61 0.94 -12.25
C ASN A 82 17.51 -0.12 -12.14
N PHE A 83 16.30 0.30 -11.79
CA PHE A 83 15.12 -0.53 -11.71
C PHE A 83 13.98 0.07 -12.54
N THR A 84 12.96 -0.74 -12.83
CA THR A 84 11.72 -0.27 -13.46
C THR A 84 10.55 -0.61 -12.54
N PRO A 85 10.41 0.10 -11.41
CA PRO A 85 9.38 -0.18 -10.43
C PRO A 85 7.98 0.10 -11.01
N GLU A 86 6.97 -0.55 -10.45
CA GLU A 86 5.57 -0.22 -10.70
C GLU A 86 4.73 -0.40 -9.43
N ILE A 87 3.99 0.64 -9.04
CA ILE A 87 2.98 0.53 -7.98
C ILE A 87 1.63 0.80 -8.61
N VAL A 88 0.73 -0.18 -8.55
CA VAL A 88 -0.64 -0.07 -9.05
C VAL A 88 -1.60 -0.17 -7.87
N ILE A 89 -2.43 0.84 -7.69
CA ILE A 89 -3.50 0.86 -6.70
C ILE A 89 -4.82 0.99 -7.46
N GLY A 90 -5.74 0.05 -7.22
CA GLY A 90 -7.04 -0.03 -7.87
C GLY A 90 -8.02 1.05 -7.43
N ASP A 91 -9.29 0.80 -7.72
CA ASP A 91 -10.41 1.65 -7.38
C ASP A 91 -10.87 1.42 -5.93
N ASP A 92 -11.41 2.47 -5.30
CA ASP A 92 -12.09 2.39 -4.00
C ASP A 92 -11.17 1.84 -2.87
N VAL A 93 -9.88 2.18 -2.93
CA VAL A 93 -8.87 1.83 -1.92
C VAL A 93 -8.78 2.90 -0.84
N ILE A 94 -8.83 2.48 0.42
CA ILE A 94 -8.72 3.37 1.57
C ILE A 94 -7.52 2.95 2.42
N CYS A 95 -6.63 3.90 2.70
CA CYS A 95 -5.53 3.75 3.64
C CYS A 95 -5.77 4.61 4.89
N ASN A 96 -5.49 4.08 6.08
CA ASN A 96 -5.35 4.96 7.24
C ASN A 96 -3.91 5.50 7.31
N SER A 97 -3.48 5.94 8.49
CA SER A 97 -2.21 6.66 8.64
C SER A 97 -1.01 5.71 8.60
N ASP A 98 0.15 6.26 8.25
CA ASP A 98 1.45 5.56 8.34
C ASP A 98 1.51 4.29 7.48
N VAL A 99 0.85 4.28 6.33
CA VAL A 99 0.97 3.21 5.33
C VAL A 99 2.19 3.46 4.45
N HIS A 100 3.07 2.47 4.38
CA HIS A 100 4.31 2.51 3.60
C HIS A 100 4.34 1.39 2.56
N ILE A 101 4.39 1.76 1.29
CA ILE A 101 4.51 0.87 0.14
C ILE A 101 5.77 1.21 -0.64
N GLY A 102 6.72 0.27 -0.71
CA GLY A 102 8.00 0.46 -1.41
C GLY A 102 8.22 -0.60 -2.48
N ALA A 103 8.50 -0.19 -3.72
CA ALA A 103 8.72 -1.09 -4.84
C ALA A 103 10.04 -0.79 -5.58
N ILE A 104 10.81 -1.83 -5.91
CA ILE A 104 11.82 -1.80 -6.99
C ILE A 104 11.35 -2.61 -8.22
N ASN A 105 10.40 -3.53 -8.04
CA ASN A 105 9.86 -4.42 -9.06
C ASN A 105 8.39 -4.06 -9.31
N LYS A 106 7.46 -4.66 -8.58
CA LYS A 106 6.03 -4.45 -8.78
C LYS A 106 5.20 -4.74 -7.54
N ILE A 107 4.34 -3.79 -7.18
CA ILE A 107 3.28 -3.98 -6.17
C ILE A 107 1.93 -3.67 -6.80
N ILE A 108 0.98 -4.60 -6.66
CA ILE A 108 -0.40 -4.44 -7.12
C ILE A 108 -1.31 -4.51 -5.90
N ILE A 109 -2.15 -3.49 -5.73
CA ILE A 109 -3.26 -3.45 -4.81
C ILE A 109 -4.55 -3.39 -5.64
N GLY A 110 -5.40 -4.39 -5.46
CA GLY A 110 -6.67 -4.52 -6.15
C GLY A 110 -7.70 -3.46 -5.73
N ASN A 111 -8.93 -3.67 -6.17
CA ASN A 111 -10.05 -2.78 -5.86
C ASN A 111 -10.64 -3.07 -4.49
N ASN A 112 -11.30 -2.09 -3.87
CA ASN A 112 -12.02 -2.25 -2.61
C ASN A 112 -11.13 -2.74 -1.45
N VAL A 113 -9.83 -2.42 -1.47
CA VAL A 113 -8.91 -2.80 -0.40
C VAL A 113 -8.98 -1.77 0.74
N LEU A 114 -9.17 -2.26 1.97
CA LEU A 114 -9.12 -1.43 3.17
C LEU A 114 -7.85 -1.73 3.96
N MET A 115 -7.02 -0.71 4.12
CA MET A 115 -5.80 -0.73 4.92
C MET A 115 -5.99 0.11 6.18
N ALA A 116 -5.86 -0.53 7.34
CA ALA A 116 -5.75 0.20 8.61
C ALA A 116 -4.40 0.94 8.72
N SER A 117 -4.03 1.41 9.91
CA SER A 117 -2.81 2.20 10.08
C SER A 117 -1.55 1.34 10.20
N ARG A 118 -0.38 1.94 10.01
CA ARG A 118 0.94 1.33 10.30
C ARG A 118 1.22 0.05 9.49
N ILE A 119 0.82 0.05 8.23
CA ILE A 119 1.02 -1.09 7.33
C ILE A 119 2.32 -0.89 6.55
N TYR A 120 3.11 -1.95 6.42
CA TYR A 120 4.30 -1.99 5.57
C TYR A 120 4.14 -3.05 4.48
N ILE A 121 4.35 -2.66 3.23
CA ILE A 121 4.31 -3.54 2.06
C ILE A 121 5.58 -3.26 1.23
N SER A 122 6.37 -4.29 0.98
CA SER A 122 7.56 -4.16 0.14
C SER A 122 7.78 -5.39 -0.72
N ASP A 123 8.26 -5.17 -1.95
CA ASP A 123 8.72 -6.21 -2.86
C ASP A 123 10.23 -6.45 -2.83
N HIS A 124 10.96 -5.78 -1.93
CA HIS A 124 12.42 -5.86 -1.86
C HIS A 124 13.03 -5.77 -0.45
N SER A 125 14.31 -6.12 -0.39
CA SER A 125 15.20 -6.06 0.78
C SER A 125 16.60 -5.56 0.39
N HIS A 126 17.42 -5.21 1.38
CA HIS A 126 18.85 -4.93 1.18
C HIS A 126 19.65 -6.24 1.10
N GLY A 127 19.79 -6.78 -0.12
CA GLY A 127 20.43 -8.06 -0.42
C GLY A 127 19.47 -9.26 -0.46
N ASN A 128 19.94 -10.37 -1.02
CA ASN A 128 19.23 -11.64 -1.25
C ASN A 128 19.41 -12.65 -0.09
N ILE A 129 19.77 -12.20 1.10
CA ILE A 129 20.06 -13.07 2.27
C ILE A 129 21.07 -14.17 1.86
N SER A 130 22.18 -13.77 1.24
CA SER A 130 23.25 -14.67 0.82
C SER A 130 24.53 -14.45 1.64
N ILE A 131 25.44 -15.42 1.64
CA ILE A 131 26.75 -15.25 2.27
C ILE A 131 27.57 -14.14 1.59
N ASP A 132 27.37 -13.95 0.29
CA ASP A 132 28.05 -12.91 -0.48
C ASP A 132 27.59 -11.51 -0.05
N ASP A 133 26.29 -11.32 0.21
CA ASP A 133 25.76 -10.05 0.72
C ASP A 133 26.30 -9.68 2.11
N LEU A 134 26.80 -10.65 2.89
CA LEU A 134 27.40 -10.36 4.20
C LEU A 134 28.74 -9.60 4.10
N LYS A 135 29.36 -9.55 2.91
CA LYS A 135 30.60 -8.80 2.67
C LYS A 135 30.38 -7.29 2.72
N ASP A 136 29.17 -6.84 2.36
CA ASP A 136 28.77 -5.44 2.40
C ASP A 136 27.98 -5.12 3.67
N VAL A 137 28.17 -3.90 4.18
CA VAL A 137 27.32 -3.37 5.25
C VAL A 137 25.87 -3.28 4.74
N PRO A 138 24.84 -3.51 5.57
CA PRO A 138 23.45 -3.60 5.10
C PRO A 138 22.99 -2.41 4.24
N GLY A 139 23.39 -1.18 4.61
CA GLY A 139 23.05 0.02 3.85
C GLY A 139 23.73 0.14 2.48
N MET A 140 24.73 -0.69 2.18
CA MET A 140 25.48 -0.72 0.91
C MET A 140 25.18 -1.96 0.06
N ARG A 141 24.26 -2.83 0.50
CA ARG A 141 23.85 -3.99 -0.28
C ARG A 141 22.95 -3.57 -1.43
N PRO A 142 23.06 -4.21 -2.61
CA PRO A 142 22.11 -3.99 -3.69
C PRO A 142 20.68 -4.31 -3.22
N LEU A 143 19.69 -3.64 -3.82
CA LEU A 143 18.30 -3.99 -3.53
C LEU A 143 17.96 -5.28 -4.26
N TYR A 144 17.34 -6.21 -3.55
CA TYR A 144 16.94 -7.49 -4.08
C TYR A 144 15.44 -7.67 -3.95
N SER A 145 14.79 -8.14 -5.01
CA SER A 145 13.36 -8.47 -5.02
C SER A 145 13.15 -9.96 -5.22
N LYS A 146 12.28 -10.56 -4.40
CA LYS A 146 11.80 -11.95 -4.58
C LYS A 146 10.67 -12.04 -5.62
N GLY A 147 10.36 -10.95 -6.31
CA GLY A 147 9.21 -10.84 -7.20
C GLY A 147 8.09 -9.98 -6.60
N PRO A 148 6.97 -9.88 -7.32
CA PRO A 148 5.93 -8.91 -7.02
C PRO A 148 5.19 -9.23 -5.71
N VAL A 149 4.57 -8.20 -5.13
CA VAL A 149 3.53 -8.36 -4.12
C VAL A 149 2.19 -8.04 -4.77
N ILE A 150 1.25 -8.98 -4.70
CA ILE A 150 -0.09 -8.84 -5.28
C ILE A 150 -1.11 -8.96 -4.15
N ILE A 151 -1.91 -7.94 -3.96
CA ILE A 151 -3.08 -7.95 -3.08
C ILE A 151 -4.29 -7.84 -4.01
N GLU A 152 -5.10 -8.89 -4.06
CA GLU A 152 -6.29 -8.93 -4.92
C GLU A 152 -7.43 -8.08 -4.35
N ASP A 153 -8.60 -8.16 -4.98
CA ASP A 153 -9.74 -7.32 -4.67
C ASP A 153 -10.36 -7.67 -3.30
N ASN A 154 -11.00 -6.66 -2.69
CA ASN A 154 -11.81 -6.78 -1.48
C ASN A 154 -11.04 -7.37 -0.27
N VAL A 155 -9.74 -7.07 -0.16
CA VAL A 155 -8.91 -7.49 0.98
C VAL A 155 -9.02 -6.47 2.12
N TRP A 156 -9.16 -6.97 3.36
CA TRP A 156 -9.05 -6.17 4.57
C TRP A 156 -7.74 -6.44 5.29
N ILE A 157 -6.92 -5.40 5.46
CA ILE A 157 -5.61 -5.46 6.10
C ILE A 157 -5.68 -4.77 7.46
N GLY A 158 -5.53 -5.56 8.53
CA GLY A 158 -5.51 -5.08 9.90
C GLY A 158 -4.32 -4.17 10.20
N GLU A 159 -4.42 -3.44 11.31
CA GLU A 159 -3.41 -2.47 11.72
C GLU A 159 -2.07 -3.14 12.02
N GLY A 160 -0.95 -2.51 11.67
CA GLY A 160 0.38 -3.02 12.01
C GLY A 160 0.83 -4.22 11.17
N VAL A 161 0.14 -4.55 10.08
CA VAL A 161 0.50 -5.68 9.21
C VAL A 161 1.75 -5.37 8.38
N CYS A 162 2.64 -6.35 8.28
CA CYS A 162 3.81 -6.34 7.43
C CYS A 162 3.70 -7.41 6.33
N ILE A 163 3.79 -7.01 5.06
CA ILE A 163 3.64 -7.87 3.89
C ILE A 163 4.98 -7.91 3.14
N LEU A 164 5.55 -9.11 3.05
CA LEU A 164 6.91 -9.34 2.55
C LEU A 164 6.93 -9.73 1.04
N PRO A 165 8.11 -9.65 0.39
CA PRO A 165 8.24 -9.81 -1.06
C PRO A 165 7.78 -11.15 -1.63
N GLY A 166 7.33 -11.13 -2.90
CA GLY A 166 7.12 -12.32 -3.73
C GLY A 166 5.90 -13.16 -3.36
N ILE A 167 4.78 -12.51 -3.01
CA ILE A 167 3.56 -13.21 -2.56
C ILE A 167 2.28 -12.64 -3.18
N THR A 168 1.22 -13.43 -3.10
CA THR A 168 -0.15 -13.07 -3.49
C THR A 168 -1.11 -13.27 -2.32
N ILE A 169 -1.91 -12.25 -2.03
CA ILE A 169 -3.03 -12.30 -1.10
C ILE A 169 -4.31 -12.33 -1.91
N GLY A 170 -5.00 -13.46 -1.87
CA GLY A 170 -6.19 -13.70 -2.69
C GLY A 170 -7.38 -12.83 -2.32
N GLU A 171 -8.33 -12.75 -3.24
CA GLU A 171 -9.56 -11.97 -3.11
C GLU A 171 -10.29 -12.26 -1.78
N ASN A 172 -10.94 -11.27 -1.19
CA ASN A 172 -11.73 -11.39 0.04
C ASN A 172 -10.94 -11.83 1.29
N CYS A 173 -9.60 -11.79 1.25
CA CYS A 173 -8.80 -12.13 2.42
C CYS A 173 -8.96 -11.11 3.54
N ILE A 174 -8.89 -11.59 4.78
CA ILE A 174 -8.83 -10.77 5.99
C ILE A 174 -7.51 -11.07 6.70
N ILE A 175 -6.69 -10.05 6.91
CA ILE A 175 -5.41 -10.15 7.61
C ILE A 175 -5.58 -9.55 9.00
N GLY A 176 -5.43 -10.36 10.04
CA GLY A 176 -5.47 -9.93 11.43
C GLY A 176 -4.36 -8.93 11.75
N ALA A 177 -4.62 -8.01 12.69
CA ALA A 177 -3.67 -6.99 13.11
C ALA A 177 -2.33 -7.57 13.58
N ASN A 178 -1.25 -6.80 13.41
CA ASN A 178 0.13 -7.14 13.77
C ASN A 178 0.65 -8.46 13.16
N SER A 179 0.16 -8.85 11.98
CA SER A 179 0.61 -10.05 11.30
C SER A 179 1.83 -9.80 10.40
N VAL A 180 2.72 -10.79 10.27
CA VAL A 180 3.82 -10.78 9.29
C VAL A 180 3.53 -11.82 8.21
N VAL A 181 3.24 -11.35 7.00
CA VAL A 181 2.79 -12.18 5.89
C VAL A 181 3.96 -12.45 4.95
N ASN A 182 4.44 -13.69 4.97
CA ASN A 182 5.66 -14.11 4.27
C ASN A 182 5.44 -15.22 3.22
N LYS A 183 4.18 -15.53 2.91
CA LYS A 183 3.78 -16.49 1.88
C LYS A 183 2.41 -16.12 1.32
N SER A 184 2.10 -16.61 0.13
CA SER A 184 0.78 -16.40 -0.49
C SER A 184 -0.34 -17.12 0.27
N PHE A 185 -1.56 -16.58 0.19
CA PHE A 185 -2.77 -17.19 0.73
C PHE A 185 -3.90 -17.14 -0.29
N PRO A 186 -4.71 -18.21 -0.42
CA PRO A 186 -5.80 -18.26 -1.39
C PRO A 186 -6.93 -17.31 -0.99
N LYS A 187 -7.83 -17.03 -1.95
CA LYS A 187 -9.04 -16.23 -1.70
C LYS A 187 -9.86 -16.73 -0.51
N ASN A 188 -10.68 -15.84 0.05
CA ASN A 188 -11.57 -16.11 1.19
C ASN A 188 -10.85 -16.56 2.47
N SER A 189 -9.54 -16.31 2.60
CA SER A 189 -8.78 -16.71 3.78
C SER A 189 -8.86 -15.65 4.89
N VAL A 190 -9.08 -16.09 6.12
CA VAL A 190 -8.77 -15.31 7.32
C VAL A 190 -7.40 -15.75 7.81
N ILE A 191 -6.42 -14.85 7.84
CA ILE A 191 -5.05 -15.13 8.21
C ILE A 191 -4.60 -14.23 9.37
N ALA A 192 -3.77 -14.73 10.27
CA ALA A 192 -3.18 -13.92 11.34
C ALA A 192 -1.88 -14.51 11.89
N GLY A 193 -1.08 -13.68 12.58
CA GLY A 193 0.07 -14.09 13.37
C GLY A 193 1.44 -13.76 12.77
N ILE A 194 2.50 -14.15 13.49
CA ILE A 194 3.90 -13.90 13.13
C ILE A 194 4.66 -15.24 13.15
N PRO A 195 4.95 -15.87 11.99
CA PRO A 195 4.46 -15.50 10.67
C PRO A 195 2.98 -15.88 10.52
N ALA A 196 2.28 -15.20 9.61
CA ALA A 196 0.86 -15.40 9.39
C ALA A 196 0.54 -16.87 9.07
N ARG A 197 -0.59 -17.34 9.60
CA ARG A 197 -1.15 -18.67 9.37
C ARG A 197 -2.60 -18.52 8.95
N LEU A 198 -3.07 -19.48 8.15
CA LEU A 198 -4.49 -19.60 7.85
C LEU A 198 -5.22 -19.96 9.14
N ILE A 199 -6.15 -19.11 9.54
CA ILE A 199 -7.02 -19.33 10.71
C ILE A 199 -8.26 -20.09 10.28
N LYS A 200 -8.87 -19.66 9.17
CA LYS A 200 -9.99 -20.36 8.51
C LYS A 200 -10.16 -19.89 7.07
N THR A 201 -10.78 -20.74 6.27
CA THR A 201 -11.33 -20.37 4.96
C THR A 201 -12.81 -20.04 5.14
N LEU A 202 -13.28 -18.99 4.47
CA LEU A 202 -14.68 -18.62 4.41
C LEU A 202 -15.29 -19.26 3.15
N ASP A 203 -15.85 -20.46 3.33
CA ASP A 203 -16.64 -21.13 2.31
C ASP A 203 -18.12 -21.05 2.71
N ASN A 204 -19.01 -20.87 1.73
CA ASN A 204 -20.47 -20.87 1.94
C ASN A 204 -20.98 -22.26 2.32
#